data_AF-A0A0G0WUJ9-F1
#
_entry.id   AF-A0A0G0WUJ9-F1
#
_cell.length_a   1.000
_cell.length_b   1.000
_cell.length_c   1.000
_cell.angle_alpha   90.00
_cell.angle_beta   90.00
_cell.angle_gamma   90.00
#
_symmetry.space_group_name_H-M   'P 1'
#
loop_
_entity.id
_entity.type
_entity.pdbx_description
1 polymer ?
#
loop_
_entity_poly.entity_id
_entity_poly.type
_entity_poly.pdbx_seq_one_letter_code
_entity_poly.pdbx_strand_id
1 'polypeptide(L)'
;MIFQHKELSAGRWHKLSLLEQLGNIGSEVSRASRWKSKDKELFWAAVERALELFDLTLNDSRWRGRRLEIARAREIFCDAVYGGELYKSSLQDLVRYFDHFAFAARARLEI
;
A
#
# COMPACT_ATOMS: atom_id res chain seq x y z
N MET A 1 13.51 -11.56 -1.90
CA MET A 1 12.40 -11.06 -2.74
C MET A 1 12.99 -10.41 -3.97
N ILE A 2 12.48 -10.74 -5.16
CA ILE A 2 12.86 -10.08 -6.40
C ILE A 2 11.91 -8.88 -6.56
N PHE A 3 12.42 -7.67 -6.38
CA PHE A 3 11.67 -6.44 -6.63
C PHE A 3 11.54 -6.27 -8.15
N GLN A 4 10.31 -6.20 -8.67
CA GLN A 4 10.06 -6.00 -10.10
C GLN A 4 10.49 -4.58 -10.53
N HIS A 5 10.49 -3.61 -9.59
CA HIS A 5 10.92 -2.24 -9.86
C HIS A 5 12.22 -1.88 -9.11
N LYS A 6 13.36 -2.24 -9.73
CA LYS A 6 14.71 -2.01 -9.18
C LYS A 6 14.98 -0.54 -8.79
N GLU A 7 14.41 0.44 -9.49
CA GLU A 7 14.61 1.86 -9.17
C GLU A 7 13.91 2.32 -7.87
N LEU A 8 12.80 1.70 -7.47
CA LEU A 8 12.19 1.99 -6.16
C LEU A 8 13.02 1.45 -5.00
N SER A 9 13.70 0.32 -5.23
CA SER A 9 14.67 -0.25 -4.28
C SER A 9 15.98 0.53 -4.21
N ALA A 10 16.27 1.43 -5.17
CA ALA A 10 17.48 2.26 -5.21
C ALA A 10 17.49 3.42 -4.19
N GLY A 11 16.73 3.29 -3.09
CA GLY A 11 16.73 4.23 -1.95
C GLY A 11 15.77 5.40 -2.05
N ARG A 12 15.16 5.69 -3.22
CA ARG A 12 14.17 6.78 -3.34
C ARG A 12 12.94 6.54 -2.46
N TRP A 13 12.48 5.29 -2.34
CA TRP A 13 11.35 4.94 -1.48
C TRP A 13 11.61 5.28 0.00
N HIS A 14 12.83 5.03 0.48
CA HIS A 14 13.23 5.35 1.87
C HIS A 14 13.51 6.85 2.09
N LYS A 15 13.40 7.69 1.06
CA LYS A 15 13.42 9.16 1.22
C LYS A 15 12.03 9.73 1.50
N LEU A 16 10.98 9.01 1.10
CA LEU A 16 9.60 9.40 1.37
C LEU A 16 9.32 9.36 2.89
N SER A 17 8.47 10.26 3.36
CA SER A 17 7.86 10.17 4.69
C SER A 17 6.91 8.98 4.77
N LEU A 18 6.56 8.54 5.98
CA LEU A 18 5.61 7.45 6.16
C LEU A 18 4.24 7.77 5.52
N LEU A 19 3.78 9.02 5.59
CA LEU A 19 2.52 9.45 4.97
C LEU A 19 2.56 9.28 3.45
N GLU A 20 3.67 9.67 2.81
CA GLU A 20 3.85 9.50 1.36
C GLU A 20 3.95 8.02 0.99
N GLN A 21 4.66 7.19 1.76
CA GLN A 21 4.74 5.75 1.51
C GLN A 21 3.35 5.10 1.58
N LEU A 22 2.58 5.40 2.63
CA LEU A 22 1.22 4.88 2.81
C LEU A 22 0.23 5.43 1.77
N GLY A 23 0.35 6.70 1.37
CA GLY A 23 -0.47 7.27 0.29
C GLY A 23 -0.18 6.64 -1.08
N ASN A 24 1.09 6.33 -1.36
CA ASN A 24 1.48 5.60 -2.58
C ASN A 24 0.98 4.15 -2.56
N ILE A 25 1.07 3.46 -1.42
CA ILE A 25 0.42 2.13 -1.24
C ILE A 25 -1.08 2.25 -1.51
N GLY A 26 -1.74 3.27 -0.97
CA GLY A 26 -3.15 3.57 -1.20
C GLY A 26 -3.54 3.69 -2.67
N SER A 27 -2.66 4.27 -3.49
CA SER A 27 -2.88 4.38 -4.93
C SER A 27 -2.93 3.01 -5.60
N GLU A 28 -2.10 2.05 -5.19
CA GLU A 28 -2.16 0.66 -5.68
C GLU A 28 -3.41 -0.07 -5.18
N VAL A 29 -3.79 0.15 -3.92
CA VAL A 29 -5.04 -0.40 -3.35
C VAL A 29 -6.26 0.10 -4.14
N SER A 30 -6.28 1.39 -4.48
CA SER A 30 -7.33 1.99 -5.31
C SER A 30 -7.35 1.39 -6.72
N ARG A 31 -6.18 1.16 -7.33
CA ARG A 31 -6.09 0.45 -8.61
C ARG A 31 -6.61 -0.99 -8.52
N ALA A 32 -6.24 -1.73 -7.49
CA ALA A 32 -6.76 -3.07 -7.25
C ALA A 32 -8.30 -3.05 -7.09
N SER A 33 -8.84 -2.14 -6.29
CA SER A 33 -10.30 -1.99 -6.14
C SER A 33 -10.98 -1.70 -7.49
N ARG A 34 -10.42 -0.79 -8.29
CA ARG A 34 -10.96 -0.38 -9.59
C ARG A 34 -11.03 -1.53 -10.61
N TRP A 35 -10.01 -2.39 -10.65
CA TRP A 35 -9.88 -3.44 -11.67
C TRP A 35 -10.43 -4.80 -11.27
N LYS A 36 -10.73 -5.03 -9.97
CA LYS A 36 -11.15 -6.34 -9.40
C LYS A 36 -12.21 -7.09 -10.23
N SER A 37 -13.20 -6.39 -10.77
CA SER A 37 -14.29 -6.99 -11.56
C SER A 37 -14.26 -6.62 -13.04
N LYS A 38 -13.18 -6.00 -13.52
CA LYS A 38 -13.07 -5.45 -14.88
C LYS A 38 -11.96 -6.11 -15.68
N ASP A 39 -10.80 -6.27 -15.06
CA ASP A 39 -9.61 -6.82 -15.71
C ASP A 39 -8.75 -7.52 -14.67
N LYS A 40 -8.61 -8.83 -14.84
CA LYS A 40 -7.89 -9.69 -13.90
C LYS A 40 -6.38 -9.45 -13.94
N GLU A 41 -5.81 -9.13 -15.09
CA GLU A 41 -4.37 -8.89 -15.23
C GLU A 41 -4.00 -7.57 -14.54
N LEU A 42 -4.75 -6.50 -14.84
CA LEU A 42 -4.55 -5.20 -14.19
C LEU A 42 -4.83 -5.24 -12.69
N PHE A 43 -5.79 -6.06 -12.25
CA PHE A 43 -6.04 -6.31 -10.84
C PHE A 43 -4.82 -6.91 -10.15
N TRP A 44 -4.29 -8.03 -10.66
CA TRP A 44 -3.16 -8.70 -10.03
C TRP A 44 -1.87 -7.89 -10.11
N ALA A 45 -1.64 -7.17 -11.21
CA ALA A 45 -0.51 -6.25 -11.31
C ALA A 45 -0.55 -5.17 -10.21
N ALA A 46 -1.72 -4.60 -9.91
CA ALA A 46 -1.88 -3.63 -8.82
C ALA A 46 -1.70 -4.28 -7.43
N VAL A 47 -2.18 -5.52 -7.24
CA VAL A 47 -2.00 -6.27 -5.99
C VAL A 47 -0.52 -6.56 -5.73
N GLU A 48 0.20 -7.11 -6.71
CA GLU A 48 1.63 -7.38 -6.60
C GLU A 48 2.41 -6.11 -6.28
N ARG A 49 2.06 -5.01 -6.96
CA ARG A 49 2.70 -3.72 -6.73
C ARG A 49 2.44 -3.18 -5.33
N ALA A 50 1.21 -3.28 -4.82
CA ALA A 50 0.88 -2.88 -3.45
C ALA A 50 1.72 -3.67 -2.42
N LEU A 51 1.83 -4.99 -2.60
CA LEU A 51 2.63 -5.86 -1.72
C LEU A 51 4.11 -5.49 -1.75
N GLU A 52 4.66 -5.21 -2.92
CA GLU A 52 6.04 -4.74 -3.06
C GLU A 52 6.28 -3.45 -2.26
N LEU A 53 5.34 -2.50 -2.32
CA LEU A 53 5.43 -1.24 -1.58
C LEU A 53 5.27 -1.43 -0.07
N PHE A 54 4.38 -2.32 0.38
CA PHE A 54 4.30 -2.72 1.78
C PHE A 54 5.64 -3.30 2.27
N ASP A 55 6.24 -4.20 1.49
CA ASP A 55 7.49 -4.86 1.88
C ASP A 55 8.67 -3.88 1.89
N LEU A 56 8.74 -2.93 0.94
CA LEU A 56 9.72 -1.83 0.98
C LEU A 56 9.55 -0.94 2.21
N THR A 57 8.30 -0.68 2.63
CA THR A 57 7.96 0.14 3.81
C THR A 57 8.28 -0.61 5.10
N LEU A 58 7.98 -1.90 5.20
CA LEU A 58 8.32 -2.74 6.37
C LEU A 58 9.82 -2.88 6.57
N ASN A 59 10.57 -2.96 5.47
CA ASN A 59 12.04 -3.03 5.50
C ASN A 59 12.71 -1.71 5.87
N ASP A 60 11.99 -0.59 5.86
CA ASP A 60 12.50 0.69 6.29
C ASP A 60 12.77 0.68 7.81
N SER A 61 14.03 0.90 8.20
CA SER A 61 14.45 0.84 9.60
C SER A 61 13.91 2.01 10.44
N ARG A 62 13.49 3.11 9.80
CA ARG A 62 12.88 4.27 10.47
C ARG A 62 11.57 3.89 11.16
N TRP A 63 10.88 2.85 10.68
CA TRP A 63 9.54 2.47 11.14
C TRP A 63 9.51 1.29 12.12
N ARG A 64 10.62 0.93 12.76
CA ARG A 64 10.69 -0.21 13.70
C ARG A 64 9.53 -0.23 14.73
N GLY A 65 9.17 0.93 15.29
CA GLY A 65 8.05 1.05 16.26
C GLY A 65 6.64 1.01 15.65
N ARG A 66 6.51 1.02 14.32
CA ARG A 66 5.22 1.04 13.59
C ARG A 66 5.03 -0.17 12.68
N ARG A 67 5.99 -1.11 12.65
CA ARG A 67 5.94 -2.30 11.78
C ARG A 67 4.71 -3.16 12.00
N LEU A 68 4.24 -3.27 13.24
CA LEU A 68 3.02 -4.04 13.54
C LEU A 68 1.79 -3.48 12.83
N GLU A 69 1.62 -2.16 12.85
CA GLU A 69 0.50 -1.49 12.16
C GLU A 69 0.62 -1.62 10.63
N ILE A 70 1.83 -1.45 10.09
CA ILE A 70 2.08 -1.59 8.64
C ILE A 70 1.82 -3.03 8.19
N ALA A 71 2.30 -4.02 8.96
CA ALA A 71 2.08 -5.43 8.70
C ALA A 71 0.60 -5.78 8.80
N ARG A 72 -0.12 -5.22 9.78
CA ARG A 72 -1.57 -5.41 9.91
C ARG A 72 -2.32 -4.86 8.70
N ALA A 73 -1.97 -3.68 8.21
CA ALA A 73 -2.57 -3.11 7.01
C ALA A 73 -2.32 -3.99 5.77
N ARG A 74 -1.12 -4.56 5.65
CA ARG A 74 -0.77 -5.54 4.60
C ARG A 74 -1.60 -6.83 4.71
N GLU A 75 -1.81 -7.36 5.91
CA GLU A 75 -2.63 -8.56 6.14
C GLU A 75 -4.10 -8.33 5.79
N ILE A 76 -4.69 -7.22 6.24
CA ILE A 76 -6.06 -6.83 5.90
C ILE A 76 -6.19 -6.64 4.38
N PHE A 77 -5.20 -6.04 3.73
CA PHE A 77 -5.18 -5.93 2.28
C PHE A 77 -5.20 -7.30 1.59
N CYS A 78 -4.34 -8.24 2.01
CA CYS A 78 -4.33 -9.60 1.48
C CYS A 78 -5.68 -10.30 1.66
N ASP A 79 -6.28 -10.21 2.86
CA ASP A 79 -7.60 -10.79 3.11
C ASP A 79 -8.66 -10.17 2.18
N ALA A 80 -8.68 -8.85 2.05
CA ALA A 80 -9.62 -8.12 1.18
C ALA A 80 -9.47 -8.45 -0.32
N VAL A 81 -8.24 -8.75 -0.78
CA VAL A 81 -7.97 -9.26 -2.14
C VAL A 81 -8.74 -10.56 -2.37
N TYR A 82 -8.73 -11.48 -1.39
CA TYR A 82 -9.36 -12.81 -1.48
C TYR A 82 -10.82 -12.87 -1.02
N GLY A 83 -11.41 -11.76 -0.54
CA GLY A 83 -12.83 -11.70 -0.18
C GLY A 83 -13.13 -11.07 1.18
N GLY A 84 -12.11 -10.86 2.01
CA GLY A 84 -12.24 -10.14 3.28
C GLY A 84 -12.92 -10.95 4.38
N GLU A 85 -12.79 -12.28 4.38
CA GLU A 85 -13.52 -13.12 5.34
C GLU A 85 -12.96 -13.02 6.76
N LEU A 86 -11.66 -12.82 6.93
CA LEU A 86 -11.02 -12.84 8.25
C LEU A 86 -11.21 -11.51 8.99
N TYR A 87 -10.97 -10.39 8.33
CA TYR A 87 -11.03 -9.04 8.92
C TYR A 87 -12.29 -8.26 8.55
N LYS A 88 -13.19 -8.85 7.76
CA LYS A 88 -14.46 -8.25 7.33
C LYS A 88 -14.28 -6.87 6.67
N SER A 89 -13.16 -6.70 5.98
CA SER A 89 -12.78 -5.47 5.29
C SER A 89 -12.68 -5.72 3.79
N SER A 90 -13.21 -4.80 3.01
CA SER A 90 -13.15 -4.80 1.54
C SER A 90 -12.03 -3.90 1.03
N LEU A 91 -11.64 -4.07 -0.24
CA LEU A 91 -10.69 -3.14 -0.87
C LEU A 91 -11.17 -1.69 -0.83
N GLN A 92 -12.48 -1.45 -0.91
CA GLN A 92 -13.05 -0.11 -0.84
C GLN A 92 -12.89 0.51 0.56
N ASP A 93 -12.91 -0.29 1.61
CA ASP A 93 -12.66 0.17 2.99
C ASP A 93 -11.18 0.57 3.14
N LEU A 94 -10.27 -0.23 2.58
CA LEU A 94 -8.85 0.09 2.54
C LEU A 94 -8.56 1.34 1.69
N VAL A 95 -9.26 1.58 0.58
CA VAL A 95 -9.13 2.84 -0.18
C VAL A 95 -9.41 4.03 0.74
N ARG A 96 -10.56 4.02 1.44
CA ARG A 96 -10.91 5.11 2.37
C ARG A 96 -9.90 5.27 3.50
N TYR A 97 -9.37 4.16 4.03
CA TYR A 97 -8.32 4.20 5.03
C TYR A 97 -7.06 4.88 4.49
N PHE A 98 -6.60 4.49 3.31
CA PHE A 98 -5.35 5.01 2.73
C PHE A 98 -5.45 6.43 2.18
N ASP A 99 -6.63 6.85 1.73
CA ASP A 99 -6.86 8.21 1.23
C ASP A 99 -6.48 9.27 2.27
N HIS A 100 -6.72 9.01 3.57
CA HIS A 100 -6.29 9.91 4.64
C HIS A 100 -4.78 10.19 4.63
N PHE A 101 -3.95 9.19 4.31
CA PHE A 101 -2.51 9.39 4.21
C PHE A 101 -2.12 10.16 2.95
N ALA A 102 -2.82 9.94 1.83
CA ALA A 102 -2.60 10.71 0.61
C ALA A 102 -2.93 12.20 0.82
N PHE A 103 -4.06 12.49 1.47
CA PHE A 103 -4.43 13.87 1.83
C PHE A 103 -3.42 14.50 2.80
N ALA A 104 -3.04 13.78 3.86
CA ALA A 104 -2.08 14.29 4.84
C ALA A 104 -0.67 14.50 4.22
N ALA A 105 -0.24 13.62 3.32
CA ALA A 105 1.00 13.78 2.58
C ALA A 105 0.98 15.05 1.73
N ARG A 106 -0.16 15.35 1.07
CA ARG A 106 -0.30 16.56 0.26
C ARG A 106 -0.31 17.82 1.10
N ALA A 107 -1.07 17.85 2.19
CA ALA A 107 -1.14 19.00 3.09
C ALA A 107 0.21 19.37 3.71
N ARG A 108 1.09 18.38 3.92
CA ARG A 108 2.45 18.61 4.46
C ARG A 108 3.40 19.27 3.46
N LEU A 109 3.17 19.13 2.16
CA LEU A 109 4.00 19.76 1.13
C LEU A 109 3.70 21.25 0.95
N GLU A 110 2.63 21.76 1.55
CA GLU A 110 2.17 23.14 1.44
C GLU A 110 2.56 24.00 2.66
N ILE A 111 3.40 23.46 3.56
CA ILE A 111 3.95 24.13 4.76
C ILE A 111 5.47 24.20 4.63
#